data_AF-A0A940AEA5-F1
#
_entry.id   AF-A0A940AEA5-F1
#
_cell.length_a   1.000
_cell.length_b   1.000
_cell.length_c   1.000
_cell.angle_alpha   90.00
_cell.angle_beta   90.00
_cell.angle_gamma   90.00
#
_symmetry.space_group_name_H-M   'P 1'
#
loop_
_entity.id
_entity.type
_entity.pdbx_description
1 polymer ?
#
loop_
_entity_poly.entity_id
_entity_poly.type
_entity_poly.pdbx_seq_one_letter_code
_entity_poly.pdbx_strand_id
1 'polypeptide(L)'
;QQKDGQWIYAGLCFPGKKEPASHHIFVSETFRKTDFGMTFYKNIHFPITYVKHRDHWYSTLSGKIDGIVRSSVIIHILDKNGRELSSEKTIPWDG
;
A
#
# COMPACT_ATOMS: atom_id res chain seq x y z
N GLN A 1 -4.69 10.35 19.55
CA GLN A 1 -5.26 11.48 20.32
C GLN A 1 -5.12 11.15 21.80
N GLN A 2 -4.99 12.16 22.68
CA GLN A 2 -4.94 11.94 24.12
C GLN A 2 -6.36 12.05 24.68
N LYS A 3 -6.83 11.01 25.37
CA LYS A 3 -8.11 11.02 26.10
C LYS A 3 -7.82 10.51 27.51
N ASP A 4 -8.25 11.26 28.52
CA ASP A 4 -8.12 10.90 29.94
C ASP A 4 -6.69 10.53 30.36
N GLY A 5 -5.70 11.30 29.88
CA GLY A 5 -4.28 11.09 30.22
C GLY A 5 -3.62 9.88 29.54
N GLN A 6 -4.37 9.07 28.78
CA GLN A 6 -3.84 7.92 28.05
C GLN A 6 -3.69 8.24 26.55
N TRP A 7 -2.56 7.83 25.99
CA TRP A 7 -2.33 7.91 24.55
C TRP A 7 -3.15 6.83 23.84
N ILE A 8 -4.24 7.23 23.20
CA ILE A 8 -4.95 6.36 22.26
C ILE A 8 -4.17 6.41 20.94
N TYR A 9 -3.29 5.42 20.75
CA TYR A 9 -2.55 5.20 19.52
C TYR A 9 -3.49 4.58 18.48
N ALA A 10 -3.71 5.28 17.36
CA ALA A 10 -4.50 4.79 16.23
C ALA A 10 -3.75 3.74 15.37
N GLY A 11 -2.67 3.16 15.87
CA GLY A 11 -1.86 2.15 15.19
C GLY A 11 -0.84 1.53 16.15
N LEU A 12 -0.52 0.26 15.95
CA LEU A 12 0.48 -0.46 16.74
C LEU A 12 1.84 0.27 16.59
N CYS A 13 2.42 0.77 17.67
CA CYS A 13 3.81 1.26 17.67
C CYS A 13 4.72 0.17 18.25
N PHE A 14 5.88 -0.06 17.61
CA PHE A 14 6.92 -0.90 18.21
C PHE A 14 7.49 -0.20 19.46
N PRO A 15 7.88 -0.95 20.52
CA PRO A 15 8.48 -0.36 21.72
C PRO A 15 9.66 0.56 21.38
N GLY A 16 9.63 1.80 21.89
CA GLY A 16 10.68 2.80 21.65
C GLY A 16 10.60 3.54 20.31
N LYS A 17 9.60 3.28 19.46
CA LYS A 17 9.36 4.04 18.23
C LYS A 17 8.27 5.09 18.45
N LYS A 18 8.52 6.31 17.94
CA LYS A 18 7.57 7.42 17.96
C LYS A 18 6.59 7.39 16.78
N GLU A 19 6.91 6.63 15.74
CA GLU A 19 6.08 6.47 14.56
C GLU A 19 5.24 5.19 14.63
N PRO A 20 3.98 5.21 14.16
CA PRO A 20 3.17 4.00 13.99
C PRO A 20 3.89 2.97 13.10
N ALA A 21 3.71 1.68 13.41
CA ALA A 21 4.11 0.62 12.50
C ALA A 21 3.40 0.82 11.16
N SER A 22 4.17 0.80 10.09
CA SER A 22 3.64 0.84 8.73
C SER A 22 3.40 -0.58 8.26
N HIS A 23 2.31 -0.80 7.53
CA HIS A 23 2.07 -2.09 6.89
C HIS A 23 2.87 -2.16 5.59
N HIS A 24 3.59 -3.25 5.36
CA HIS A 24 4.43 -3.44 4.18
C HIS A 24 3.77 -4.43 3.22
N ILE A 25 3.68 -4.06 1.94
CA ILE A 25 3.14 -4.90 0.87
C ILE A 25 4.20 -5.05 -0.21
N PHE A 26 4.43 -6.27 -0.67
CA PHE A 26 5.40 -6.58 -1.70
C PHE A 26 4.68 -7.02 -2.97
N VAL A 27 4.97 -6.33 -4.08
CA VAL A 27 4.26 -6.53 -5.34
C VAL A 27 5.21 -6.61 -6.53
N SER A 28 4.75 -7.24 -7.60
CA SER A 28 5.42 -7.20 -8.91
C SER A 28 4.47 -6.68 -9.96
N GLU A 29 4.97 -5.85 -10.89
CA GLU A 29 4.19 -5.35 -12.03
C GLU A 29 3.76 -6.53 -12.91
N THR A 30 2.49 -6.52 -13.32
CA THR A 30 1.93 -7.55 -14.22
C THR A 30 1.59 -6.97 -15.57
N PHE A 31 1.00 -5.78 -15.60
CA PHE A 31 0.51 -5.16 -16.82
C PHE A 31 0.41 -3.65 -16.65
N ARG A 32 0.60 -2.90 -17.74
CA ARG A 32 0.43 -1.45 -17.76
C ARG A 32 -0.53 -1.06 -18.88
N LYS A 33 -1.57 -0.30 -18.54
CA LYS A 33 -2.52 0.28 -19.49
C LYS A 33 -2.22 1.76 -19.65
N THR A 34 -1.39 2.08 -20.65
CA THR A 34 -0.88 3.43 -20.90
C THR A 34 -1.97 4.45 -21.16
N ASP A 35 -3.00 4.09 -21.92
CA ASP A 35 -4.07 5.01 -22.35
C ASP A 35 -4.89 5.58 -21.17
N PHE A 36 -4.83 4.91 -20.01
CA PHE A 36 -5.54 5.30 -18.80
C PHE A 36 -4.58 5.60 -17.63
N GLY A 37 -3.26 5.58 -17.86
CA GLY A 37 -2.27 5.82 -16.81
C GLY A 37 -2.35 4.81 -15.65
N MET A 38 -2.77 3.57 -15.91
CA MET A 38 -2.95 2.53 -14.90
C MET A 38 -1.83 1.50 -14.97
N THR A 39 -1.28 1.13 -13.82
CA THR A 39 -0.32 0.03 -13.70
C THR A 39 -0.85 -1.00 -12.71
N PHE A 40 -0.87 -2.26 -13.13
CA PHE A 40 -1.40 -3.38 -12.37
C PHE A 40 -0.27 -4.19 -11.76
N TYR A 41 -0.51 -4.64 -10.54
CA TYR A 41 0.46 -5.34 -9.72
C TYR A 41 -0.18 -6.56 -9.05
N LYS A 42 0.61 -7.60 -8.82
CA LYS A 42 0.22 -8.75 -8.00
C LYS A 42 1.01 -8.74 -6.70
N ASN A 43 0.35 -9.03 -5.58
CA ASN A 43 1.05 -9.34 -4.34
C ASN A 43 1.86 -10.63 -4.52
N ILE A 44 3.07 -10.70 -3.96
CA ILE A 44 3.92 -11.90 -4.08
C ILE A 44 3.57 -13.00 -3.07
N HIS A 45 2.88 -12.66 -1.97
CA HIS A 45 2.57 -13.54 -0.86
C HIS A 45 1.10 -13.96 -0.80
N PHE A 46 0.20 -13.11 -1.28
CA PHE A 46 -1.25 -13.31 -1.18
C PHE A 46 -1.92 -13.23 -2.54
N PRO A 47 -3.08 -13.88 -2.75
CA PRO A 47 -3.83 -13.80 -4.00
C PRO A 47 -4.62 -12.47 -4.12
N ILE A 48 -3.97 -11.35 -3.80
CA ILE A 48 -4.52 -9.99 -3.90
C ILE A 48 -3.79 -9.27 -5.02
N THR A 49 -4.54 -8.50 -5.81
CA THR A 49 -3.99 -7.65 -6.87
C THR A 49 -4.20 -6.20 -6.53
N TYR A 50 -3.41 -5.33 -7.15
CA TYR A 50 -3.51 -3.90 -6.96
C TYR A 50 -3.44 -3.18 -8.30
N VAL A 51 -4.05 -2.01 -8.35
CA VAL A 51 -3.86 -1.06 -9.45
C VAL A 51 -3.36 0.26 -8.88
N LYS A 52 -2.29 0.79 -9.47
CA LYS A 52 -1.85 2.17 -9.27
C LYS A 52 -2.41 3.02 -10.40
N HIS A 53 -3.09 4.10 -10.04
CA HIS A 53 -3.57 5.10 -10.98
C HIS A 53 -3.26 6.48 -10.39
N ARG A 54 -2.42 7.24 -11.11
CA ARG A 54 -1.76 8.45 -10.56
C ARG A 54 -0.99 8.10 -9.28
N ASP A 55 -1.21 8.84 -8.19
CA ASP A 55 -0.54 8.64 -6.90
C ASP A 55 -1.30 7.73 -5.92
N HIS A 56 -2.39 7.11 -6.38
CA HIS A 56 -3.26 6.30 -5.52
C HIS A 56 -3.19 4.81 -5.88
N TRP A 57 -3.25 3.99 -4.83
CA TRP A 57 -3.29 2.54 -4.91
C TRP A 57 -4.67 2.04 -4.56
N TYR A 58 -5.14 1.06 -5.32
CA TYR A 58 -6.41 0.41 -5.09
C TYR A 58 -6.19 -1.10 -4.99
N SER A 59 -6.79 -1.74 -3.99
CA SER A 59 -6.90 -3.20 -3.96
C SER A 59 -7.92 -3.66 -4.98
N THR A 60 -7.61 -4.75 -5.66
CA THR A 60 -8.53 -5.41 -6.57
C THR A 60 -8.72 -6.86 -6.15
N LEU A 61 -9.98 -7.25 -6.00
CA LEU A 61 -10.40 -8.60 -5.71
C LEU A 61 -11.27 -9.09 -6.88
N SER A 62 -10.89 -10.21 -7.50
CA SER A 62 -11.60 -10.77 -8.64
C SER A 62 -11.82 -9.78 -9.80
N GLY A 63 -10.85 -8.90 -10.05
CA GLY A 63 -10.89 -7.90 -11.12
C GLY A 63 -11.77 -6.68 -10.84
N LYS A 64 -12.39 -6.58 -9.66
CA LYS A 64 -13.12 -5.39 -9.22
C LYS A 64 -12.28 -4.60 -8.23
N ILE A 65 -12.38 -3.27 -8.28
CA ILE A 65 -11.82 -2.41 -7.24
C ILE A 65 -12.58 -2.69 -5.96
N ASP A 66 -11.85 -3.13 -4.94
CA ASP A 66 -12.36 -3.46 -3.62
C ASP A 66 -12.28 -2.23 -2.68
N GLY A 67 -11.20 -1.46 -2.80
CA GLY A 67 -11.07 -0.19 -2.08
C GLY A 67 -9.74 0.49 -2.32
N ILE A 68 -9.59 1.68 -1.75
CA ILE A 68 -8.30 2.37 -1.73
C ILE A 68 -7.37 1.74 -0.69
N VAL A 69 -6.10 1.58 -1.03
CA VAL A 69 -5.09 1.19 -0.05
C VAL A 69 -4.89 2.38 0.90
N ARG A 70 -5.16 2.13 2.19
CA ARG A 70 -5.12 3.17 3.24
C ARG A 70 -3.77 3.85 3.32
N SER A 71 -3.75 5.05 3.90
CA SER A 71 -2.53 5.83 4.10
C SER A 71 -1.50 5.12 4.98
N SER A 72 -0.23 5.45 4.78
CA SER A 72 0.91 4.91 5.54
C SER A 72 1.19 3.41 5.36
N VAL A 73 0.72 2.82 4.26
CA VAL A 73 1.19 1.53 3.77
C VAL A 73 2.44 1.76 2.91
N ILE A 74 3.46 0.94 3.07
CA ILE A 74 4.65 0.97 2.23
C ILE A 74 4.51 -0.13 1.18
N ILE A 75 4.47 0.25 -0.09
CA ILE A 75 4.43 -0.66 -1.23
C ILE A 75 5.85 -0.82 -1.76
N HIS A 76 6.38 -2.04 -1.72
CA HIS A 76 7.64 -2.42 -2.32
C HIS A 76 7.38 -3.04 -3.69
N ILE A 77 7.92 -2.42 -4.75
CA ILE A 77 7.81 -2.89 -6.13
C ILE A 77 9.06 -3.70 -6.45
N LEU A 78 8.86 -4.97 -6.77
CA LEU A 78 9.93 -5.93 -7.02
C LEU A 78 10.03 -6.30 -8.50
N ASP A 79 11.24 -6.65 -8.92
CA ASP A 79 11.48 -7.28 -10.21
C ASP A 79 11.03 -8.75 -10.23
N LYS A 80 11.18 -9.40 -11.38
CA LYS A 80 10.85 -10.82 -11.58
C LYS A 80 11.67 -11.79 -10.72
N ASN A 81 12.79 -11.35 -10.16
CA ASN A 81 13.67 -12.15 -9.30
C ASN A 81 13.44 -11.87 -7.81
N GLY A 82 12.46 -11.00 -7.47
CA GLY A 82 12.18 -10.60 -6.10
C GLY A 82 13.10 -9.50 -5.55
N ARG A 83 13.91 -8.85 -6.40
CA ARG A 83 14.73 -7.70 -5.99
C ARG A 83 13.90 -6.43 -5.98
N GLU A 84 14.02 -5.61 -4.94
CA GLU A 84 13.35 -4.31 -4.89
C GLU A 84 13.87 -3.36 -5.97
N LEU A 85 12.94 -2.86 -6.78
CA LEU A 85 13.16 -1.81 -7.78
C LEU A 85 12.92 -0.44 -7.16
N SER A 86 11.86 -0.32 -6.37
CA SER A 86 11.49 0.92 -5.67
C SER A 86 10.52 0.61 -4.54
N SER A 87 10.36 1.56 -3.62
CA SER A 87 9.30 1.55 -2.63
C SER A 87 8.63 2.91 -2.53
N GLU A 88 7.35 2.92 -2.20
CA GLU A 88 6.58 4.14 -2.01
C GLU A 88 5.57 4.02 -0.88
N LYS A 89 5.34 5.14 -0.19
CA LYS A 89 4.36 5.23 0.89
C LYS A 89 3.03 5.73 0.33
N THR A 90 1.94 5.03 0.63
CA THR A 90 0.60 5.44 0.21
C THR A 90 0.19 6.73 0.90
N ILE A 91 -0.39 7.62 0.10
CA ILE A 91 -0.92 8.89 0.56
C ILE A 91 -2.40 8.77 0.97
N PRO A 92 -2.89 9.61 1.90
CA PRO A 92 -4.32 9.76 2.14
C PRO A 92 -5.04 10.18 0.86
N TRP A 93 -6.31 9.77 0.74
CA TRP A 93 -7.20 10.28 -0.29
C TRP A 93 -7.98 11.44 0.30
N ASP A 94 -7.82 12.62 -0.30
CA ASP A 94 -8.34 13.88 0.25
C ASP A 94 -9.78 14.21 -0.19
N GLY A 95 -10.43 13.35 -0.98
CA GLY A 95 -11.78 13.60 -1.52
C GLY A 95 -11.76 14.21 -2.91
#